data_AF-A0AA42XI70-F1
#
_entry.id   AF-A0AA42XI70-F1
#
_cell.length_a   1.000
_cell.length_b   1.000
_cell.length_c   1.000
_cell.angle_alpha   90.00
_cell.angle_beta   90.00
_cell.angle_gamma   90.00
#
_symmetry.space_group_name_H-M   'P 1'
#
loop_
_entity.id
_entity.type
_entity.pdbx_description
1 polymer ?
#
loop_
_entity_poly.entity_id
_entity_poly.type
_entity_poly.pdbx_seq_one_letter_code
_entity_poly.pdbx_strand_id
1 'polypeptide(L)'
;MSKQDEARSIAAEYIIEQMQQGVIPWRRDWKQHSSTGAFGSLPYNYARGNTYHGSNVMMLMMAQAARGFQSNGWLTFNQAKALGGTVRKGEKSSKVVRVINVSDKQGNPILDESGRQKIALITSAVFNSEQCDGLPIREAKIPKPVEWSHEQAERLMKDSGVDYRYGGNAAFYTVAQDYVQLPTKEQFRTMEGFYATALHETGHASAHPTRLGRDLSGKFGSEKYAKEELIAECFSLIVADRLGLSVDQDYDPGNHIAYLQSWIKVLKNDHSLIFTAFAEAEKIATYYNVKEYTRKAFEMEREEDEVRPSSEESPRPTIQVVRRAKTAEMEVA
;
A
#
# COMPACT_ATOMS: atom_id res chain seq x y z
N MET A 1 -25.29 -14.29 5.86
CA MET A 1 -23.91 -13.81 5.69
C MET A 1 -23.94 -12.53 4.85
N SER A 2 -23.26 -11.45 5.24
CA SER A 2 -23.30 -10.22 4.43
C SER A 2 -22.46 -10.40 3.15
N LYS A 3 -22.74 -9.64 2.08
CA LYS A 3 -21.90 -9.64 0.86
C LYS A 3 -20.44 -9.27 1.12
N GLN A 4 -20.17 -8.59 2.24
CA GLN A 4 -18.82 -8.25 2.67
C GLN A 4 -18.13 -9.45 3.35
N ASP A 5 -18.86 -10.23 4.14
CA ASP A 5 -18.35 -11.44 4.77
C ASP A 5 -18.10 -12.55 3.73
N GLU A 6 -18.97 -12.64 2.72
CA GLU A 6 -18.78 -13.55 1.58
C GLU A 6 -17.52 -13.20 0.78
N ALA A 7 -17.31 -11.91 0.46
CA ALA A 7 -16.09 -11.45 -0.21
C ALA A 7 -14.84 -11.69 0.64
N ARG A 8 -14.93 -11.55 1.97
CA ARG A 8 -13.84 -11.87 2.90
C ARG A 8 -13.54 -13.37 2.94
N SER A 9 -14.57 -14.22 2.91
CA SER A 9 -14.42 -15.68 2.95
C SER A 9 -13.76 -16.20 1.68
N ILE A 10 -14.32 -15.87 0.50
CA ILE A 10 -13.77 -16.26 -0.81
C ILE A 10 -12.31 -15.81 -0.93
N ALA A 11 -12.03 -14.60 -0.44
CA ALA A 11 -10.69 -14.05 -0.48
C ALA A 11 -9.71 -14.76 0.46
N ALA A 12 -10.12 -15.06 1.69
CA ALA A 12 -9.30 -15.80 2.62
C ALA A 12 -9.08 -17.25 2.14
N GLU A 13 -10.10 -17.88 1.57
CA GLU A 13 -10.01 -19.20 0.92
C GLU A 13 -9.00 -19.18 -0.23
N TYR A 14 -9.03 -18.18 -1.11
CA TYR A 14 -8.01 -18.02 -2.15
C TYR A 14 -6.59 -17.88 -1.55
N ILE A 15 -6.42 -17.07 -0.51
CA ILE A 15 -5.12 -16.92 0.16
C ILE A 15 -4.64 -18.25 0.73
N ILE A 16 -5.54 -18.97 1.39
CA ILE A 16 -5.28 -20.30 1.92
C ILE A 16 -4.86 -21.25 0.81
N GLU A 17 -5.57 -21.27 -0.32
CA GLU A 17 -5.24 -22.12 -1.47
C GLU A 17 -3.85 -21.82 -2.04
N GLN A 18 -3.52 -20.53 -2.23
CA GLN A 18 -2.18 -20.13 -2.68
C GLN A 18 -1.10 -20.53 -1.66
N MET A 19 -1.33 -20.28 -0.37
CA MET A 19 -0.40 -20.66 0.69
C MET A 19 -0.23 -22.18 0.77
N GLN A 20 -1.28 -22.97 0.51
CA GLN A 20 -1.20 -24.43 0.42
C GLN A 20 -0.35 -24.89 -0.76
N GLN A 21 -0.27 -24.09 -1.82
CA GLN A 21 0.63 -24.30 -2.97
C GLN A 21 2.05 -23.77 -2.70
N GLY A 22 2.35 -23.31 -1.48
CA GLY A 22 3.64 -22.73 -1.10
C GLY A 22 3.82 -21.27 -1.51
N VAL A 23 2.77 -20.61 -2.00
CA VAL A 23 2.80 -19.24 -2.50
C VAL A 23 2.17 -18.29 -1.48
N ILE A 24 2.91 -17.28 -1.02
CA ILE A 24 2.35 -16.19 -0.22
C ILE A 24 1.71 -15.19 -1.20
N PRO A 25 0.39 -14.99 -1.27
CA PRO A 25 -0.23 -14.19 -2.36
C PRO A 25 0.25 -12.76 -2.50
N TRP A 26 0.73 -12.18 -1.40
CA TRP A 26 1.30 -10.85 -1.36
C TRP A 26 2.82 -10.80 -1.56
N ARG A 27 3.48 -11.95 -1.72
CA ARG A 27 4.87 -12.10 -2.17
C ARG A 27 4.91 -13.01 -3.41
N ARG A 28 5.16 -12.45 -4.60
CA ARG A 28 5.31 -13.27 -5.80
C ARG A 28 6.78 -13.52 -6.11
N ASP A 29 7.13 -14.80 -6.20
CA ASP A 29 8.33 -15.27 -6.89
C ASP A 29 7.90 -15.51 -8.34
N TRP A 30 8.40 -14.74 -9.33
CA TRP A 30 8.67 -15.17 -10.72
C TRP A 30 9.14 -14.02 -11.63
N LYS A 31 10.04 -14.38 -12.56
CA LYS A 31 10.53 -13.59 -13.70
C LYS A 31 9.47 -13.53 -14.81
N GLN A 32 8.67 -12.48 -14.89
CA GLN A 32 7.95 -12.12 -16.12
C GLN A 32 7.89 -10.61 -16.35
N HIS A 33 8.28 -10.21 -17.56
CA HIS A 33 8.12 -8.86 -18.08
C HIS A 33 6.63 -8.56 -18.30
N SER A 34 6.05 -7.66 -17.50
CA SER A 34 4.80 -6.98 -17.88
C SER A 34 5.03 -5.47 -17.95
N SER A 35 4.78 -4.94 -19.15
CA SER A 35 5.08 -3.60 -19.63
C SER A 35 4.09 -2.52 -19.17
N THR A 36 3.64 -2.57 -17.91
CA THR A 36 2.84 -1.49 -17.31
C THR A 36 3.32 -1.22 -15.87
N GLY A 37 4.50 -0.59 -15.77
CA GLY A 37 4.94 0.18 -14.61
C GLY A 37 4.98 -0.51 -13.24
N ALA A 38 6.18 -0.87 -12.79
CA ALA A 38 6.51 -1.21 -11.40
C ALA A 38 5.54 -2.21 -10.75
N PHE A 39 5.62 -3.46 -11.20
CA PHE A 39 4.93 -4.60 -10.61
C PHE A 39 5.61 -5.04 -9.30
N GLY A 40 5.21 -4.33 -8.26
CA GLY A 40 5.63 -4.45 -6.86
C GLY A 40 4.99 -3.34 -6.02
N SER A 41 3.78 -2.92 -6.42
CA SER A 41 3.06 -1.80 -5.82
C SER A 41 1.72 -2.24 -5.22
N LEU A 42 1.48 -1.93 -3.95
CA LEU A 42 0.19 -2.12 -3.29
C LEU A 42 -0.95 -1.47 -4.11
N PRO A 43 -2.21 -1.94 -3.98
CA PRO A 43 -3.34 -1.34 -4.70
C PRO A 43 -3.36 0.17 -4.54
N TYR A 44 -3.61 0.90 -5.62
CA TYR A 44 -3.62 2.36 -5.61
C TYR A 44 -4.87 2.94 -6.27
N ASN A 45 -5.19 4.18 -5.94
CA ASN A 45 -6.29 4.88 -6.56
C ASN A 45 -5.91 5.34 -7.97
N TYR A 46 -6.49 4.74 -9.02
CA TYR A 46 -6.13 4.99 -10.41
C TYR A 46 -6.32 6.46 -10.83
N ALA A 47 -7.23 7.21 -10.21
CA ALA A 47 -7.37 8.63 -10.51
C ALA A 47 -6.30 9.49 -9.84
N ARG A 48 -5.94 9.19 -8.59
CA ARG A 48 -5.07 10.06 -7.77
C ARG A 48 -3.61 9.61 -7.69
N GLY A 49 -3.30 8.34 -7.93
CA GLY A 49 -1.95 7.78 -7.81
C GLY A 49 -1.51 7.42 -6.39
N ASN A 50 -2.37 7.63 -5.39
CA ASN A 50 -2.08 7.33 -3.98
C ASN A 50 -2.46 5.88 -3.66
N THR A 51 -1.60 5.19 -2.91
CA THR A 51 -1.81 3.82 -2.44
C THR A 51 -2.96 3.71 -1.45
N TYR A 52 -3.67 2.60 -1.46
CA TYR A 52 -4.62 2.25 -0.39
C TYR A 52 -3.87 1.86 0.89
N HIS A 53 -4.57 1.89 2.02
CA HIS A 53 -4.00 1.61 3.34
C HIS A 53 -4.84 0.61 4.13
N GLY A 54 -4.20 -0.09 5.05
CA GLY A 54 -4.81 -1.01 6.01
C GLY A 54 -5.58 -2.14 5.33
N SER A 55 -6.75 -2.48 5.88
CA SER A 55 -7.56 -3.59 5.38
C SER A 55 -7.99 -3.44 3.91
N ASN A 56 -8.03 -2.22 3.36
CA ASN A 56 -8.35 -1.99 1.95
C ASN A 56 -7.27 -2.55 1.01
N VAL A 57 -5.99 -2.50 1.41
CA VAL A 57 -4.89 -3.10 0.63
C VAL A 57 -5.21 -4.56 0.37
N MET A 58 -5.44 -5.30 1.45
CA MET A 58 -5.71 -6.73 1.37
C MET A 58 -7.01 -7.02 0.60
N MET A 59 -8.11 -6.30 0.90
CA MET A 59 -9.38 -6.46 0.18
C MET A 59 -9.22 -6.31 -1.34
N LEU A 60 -8.40 -5.36 -1.78
CA LEU A 60 -8.19 -5.08 -3.20
C LEU A 60 -7.21 -6.05 -3.86
N MET A 61 -6.12 -6.44 -3.18
CA MET A 61 -5.22 -7.49 -3.67
C MET A 61 -5.95 -8.81 -3.84
N MET A 62 -6.83 -9.15 -2.89
CA MET A 62 -7.69 -10.33 -2.96
C MET A 62 -8.68 -10.23 -4.13
N ALA A 63 -9.35 -9.09 -4.29
CA ALA A 63 -10.28 -8.90 -5.39
C ALA A 63 -9.59 -8.92 -6.77
N GLN A 64 -8.34 -8.42 -6.84
CA GLN A 64 -7.48 -8.50 -8.01
C GLN A 64 -7.20 -9.97 -8.35
N ALA A 65 -6.69 -10.73 -7.38
CA ALA A 65 -6.28 -12.11 -7.58
C ALA A 65 -7.45 -13.05 -7.91
N ALA A 66 -8.56 -12.95 -7.16
CA ALA A 66 -9.76 -13.77 -7.38
C ALA A 66 -10.43 -13.54 -8.74
N ARG A 67 -10.18 -12.39 -9.38
CA ARG A 67 -10.73 -12.03 -10.69
C ARG A 67 -9.69 -12.00 -11.81
N GLY A 68 -8.44 -12.34 -11.50
CA GLY A 68 -7.34 -12.40 -12.46
C GLY A 68 -6.93 -11.04 -13.04
N PHE A 69 -7.23 -9.92 -12.39
CA PHE A 69 -6.81 -8.60 -12.86
C PHE A 69 -5.28 -8.44 -12.75
N GLN A 70 -4.66 -7.88 -13.79
CA GLN A 70 -3.23 -7.60 -13.81
C GLN A 70 -2.92 -6.21 -13.21
N SER A 71 -3.78 -5.23 -13.43
CA SER A 71 -3.69 -3.90 -12.85
C SER A 71 -4.00 -3.92 -11.36
N ASN A 72 -3.20 -3.18 -10.60
CA ASN A 72 -3.42 -2.85 -9.19
C ASN A 72 -4.10 -1.46 -9.01
N GLY A 73 -4.54 -0.85 -10.11
CA GLY A 73 -5.24 0.43 -10.11
C GLY A 73 -6.74 0.28 -9.88
N TRP A 74 -7.28 1.02 -8.92
CA TRP A 74 -8.70 1.00 -8.56
C TRP A 74 -9.31 2.39 -8.54
N LEU A 75 -10.55 2.54 -9.00
CA LEU A 75 -11.24 3.82 -9.03
C LEU A 75 -12.75 3.67 -8.87
N THR A 76 -13.41 4.71 -8.37
CA THR A 76 -14.87 4.73 -8.31
C THR A 76 -15.47 4.94 -9.70
N PHE A 77 -16.75 4.62 -9.87
CA PHE A 77 -17.50 4.91 -11.10
C PHE A 77 -17.38 6.39 -11.53
N ASN A 78 -17.53 7.31 -10.56
CA ASN A 78 -17.43 8.75 -10.82
C ASN A 78 -16.01 9.17 -11.21
N GLN A 79 -14.99 8.52 -10.65
CA GLN A 79 -13.60 8.76 -11.05
C GLN A 79 -13.34 8.27 -12.47
N ALA A 80 -13.84 7.10 -12.85
CA ALA A 80 -13.72 6.60 -14.22
C ALA A 80 -14.34 7.58 -15.23
N LYS A 81 -15.56 8.03 -14.94
CA LYS A 81 -16.27 9.04 -15.76
C LYS A 81 -15.52 10.37 -15.84
N ALA A 82 -14.96 10.85 -14.72
CA ALA A 82 -14.21 12.10 -14.68
C ALA A 82 -12.91 12.04 -15.51
N LEU A 83 -12.35 10.84 -15.69
CA LEU A 83 -11.19 10.60 -16.55
C LEU A 83 -11.56 10.34 -18.02
N GLY A 84 -12.83 10.46 -18.41
CA GLY A 84 -13.30 10.18 -19.78
C GLY A 84 -13.54 8.71 -20.08
N GLY A 85 -13.35 7.82 -19.11
CA GLY A 85 -13.64 6.39 -19.24
C GLY A 85 -15.03 6.00 -18.74
N THR A 86 -15.37 4.74 -18.90
CA THR A 86 -16.61 4.15 -18.41
C THR A 86 -16.39 2.75 -17.86
N VAL A 87 -17.09 2.40 -16.77
CA VAL A 87 -17.13 1.01 -16.31
C VAL A 87 -17.99 0.20 -17.29
N ARG A 88 -17.51 -0.97 -17.72
CA ARG A 88 -18.29 -1.83 -18.63
C ARG A 88 -19.59 -2.30 -17.98
N LYS A 89 -20.64 -2.42 -18.80
CA LYS A 89 -21.95 -2.86 -18.33
C LYS A 89 -21.88 -4.29 -17.77
N GLY A 90 -22.37 -4.49 -16.55
CA GLY A 90 -22.43 -5.79 -15.89
C GLY A 90 -21.28 -6.07 -14.93
N GLU A 91 -20.18 -5.30 -15.01
CA GLU A 91 -19.04 -5.40 -14.10
C GLU A 91 -19.45 -5.24 -12.63
N LYS A 92 -18.82 -6.02 -11.75
CA LYS A 92 -19.08 -5.97 -10.31
C LYS A 92 -18.01 -5.16 -9.61
N SER A 93 -18.42 -4.24 -8.74
CA SER A 93 -17.50 -3.48 -7.90
C SER A 93 -16.88 -4.34 -6.79
N SER A 94 -15.77 -3.85 -6.27
CA SER A 94 -15.21 -4.19 -4.96
C SER A 94 -15.54 -3.09 -3.97
N LYS A 95 -15.52 -3.41 -2.67
CA LYS A 95 -15.80 -2.44 -1.60
C LYS A 95 -14.51 -2.05 -0.91
N VAL A 96 -14.39 -0.76 -0.60
CA VAL A 96 -13.37 -0.22 0.30
C VAL A 96 -14.05 0.53 1.43
N VAL A 97 -13.43 0.55 2.60
CA VAL A 97 -13.95 1.21 3.80
C VAL A 97 -13.00 2.32 4.22
N ARG A 98 -13.53 3.52 4.43
CA ARG A 98 -12.82 4.64 5.03
C ARG A 98 -13.36 4.87 6.43
N VAL A 99 -12.47 4.93 7.41
CA VAL A 99 -12.79 5.41 8.75
C VAL A 99 -12.70 6.93 8.74
N ILE A 100 -13.73 7.60 9.21
CA ILE A 100 -13.72 9.06 9.40
C ILE A 100 -14.06 9.40 10.84
N ASN A 101 -13.41 10.44 11.35
CA ASN A 101 -13.78 11.05 12.61
C ASN A 101 -15.03 11.88 12.41
N VAL A 102 -16.04 11.67 13.26
CA VAL A 102 -17.31 12.38 13.19
C VAL A 102 -17.18 13.70 13.93
N SER A 103 -17.60 14.76 13.25
CA SER A 103 -17.70 16.10 13.80
C SER A 103 -19.11 16.66 13.59
N ASP A 104 -19.50 17.63 14.41
CA ASP A 104 -20.73 18.40 14.22
C ASP A 104 -20.63 19.34 13.01
N LYS A 105 -21.70 20.11 12.75
CA LYS A 105 -21.74 21.05 11.61
C LYS A 105 -20.73 22.20 11.75
N GLN A 106 -20.23 22.45 12.94
CA GLN A 106 -19.24 23.47 13.27
C GLN A 106 -17.81 22.92 13.25
N GLY A 107 -17.63 21.62 13.01
CA GLY A 107 -16.34 20.94 12.95
C GLY A 107 -15.86 20.38 14.30
N ASN A 108 -16.63 20.52 15.37
CA ASN A 108 -16.22 20.03 16.69
C ASN A 108 -16.34 18.49 16.76
N PRO A 109 -15.38 17.80 17.38
CA PRO A 109 -15.45 16.36 17.60
C PRO A 109 -16.73 15.93 18.33
N ILE A 110 -17.48 15.00 17.76
CA ILE A 110 -18.56 14.32 18.47
C ILE A 110 -17.93 13.15 19.21
N LEU A 111 -18.13 13.07 20.53
CA LEU A 111 -17.56 12.01 21.36
C LEU A 111 -18.51 10.82 21.49
N ASP A 112 -17.95 9.62 21.70
CA ASP A 112 -18.67 8.42 22.11
C ASP A 112 -18.81 8.35 23.65
N GLU A 113 -19.48 7.31 24.14
CA GLU A 113 -19.71 7.07 25.58
C GLU A 113 -18.41 6.94 26.40
N SER A 114 -17.29 6.64 25.74
CA SER A 114 -15.96 6.56 26.36
C SER A 114 -15.17 7.86 26.30
N GLY A 115 -15.78 8.95 25.82
CA GLY A 115 -15.13 10.25 25.67
C GLY A 115 -14.15 10.33 24.50
N ARG A 116 -14.10 9.32 23.62
CA ARG A 116 -13.26 9.34 22.41
C ARG A 116 -14.04 9.91 21.24
N GLN A 117 -13.37 10.52 20.28
CA GLN A 117 -14.06 11.00 19.08
C GLN A 117 -14.72 9.83 18.34
N LYS A 118 -16.03 9.94 18.13
CA LYS A 118 -16.85 8.97 17.41
C LYS A 118 -16.32 8.81 16.00
N ILE A 119 -16.25 7.57 15.54
CA ILE A 119 -15.85 7.22 14.18
C ILE A 119 -17.06 6.76 13.37
N ALA A 120 -17.04 7.02 12.05
CA ALA A 120 -17.98 6.46 11.10
C ALA A 120 -17.25 5.72 9.98
N LEU A 121 -17.86 4.65 9.50
CA LEU A 121 -17.34 3.84 8.40
C LEU A 121 -18.06 4.21 7.10
N ILE A 122 -17.34 4.80 6.17
CA ILE A 122 -17.84 5.09 4.83
C ILE A 122 -17.39 3.97 3.89
N THR A 123 -18.36 3.23 3.36
CA THR A 123 -18.10 2.22 2.33
C THR A 123 -18.21 2.86 0.95
N SER A 124 -17.23 2.63 0.07
CA SER A 124 -17.24 3.06 -1.33
C SER A 124 -17.11 1.87 -2.26
N ALA A 125 -17.81 1.92 -3.39
CA ALA A 125 -17.66 0.96 -4.48
C ALA A 125 -16.54 1.43 -5.42
N VAL A 126 -15.58 0.55 -5.66
CA VAL A 126 -14.46 0.76 -6.60
C VAL A 126 -14.41 -0.36 -7.63
N PHE A 127 -13.85 -0.06 -8.78
CA PHE A 127 -13.65 -0.96 -9.90
C PHE A 127 -12.16 -0.98 -10.19
N ASN A 128 -11.65 -2.13 -10.64
CA ASN A 128 -10.30 -2.21 -11.16
C ASN A 128 -10.24 -1.44 -12.49
N SER A 129 -9.09 -0.85 -12.84
CA SER A 129 -8.94 -0.13 -14.11
C SER A 129 -9.22 -1.02 -15.32
N GLU A 130 -8.94 -2.32 -15.22
CA GLU A 130 -9.26 -3.29 -16.28
C GLU A 130 -10.75 -3.48 -16.50
N GLN A 131 -11.61 -3.10 -15.54
CA GLN A 131 -13.08 -3.13 -15.68
C GLN A 131 -13.64 -1.93 -16.47
N CYS A 132 -12.77 -1.02 -16.88
CA CYS A 132 -13.14 0.23 -17.52
C CYS A 132 -12.60 0.33 -18.94
N ASP A 133 -13.37 0.96 -19.83
CA ASP A 133 -12.94 1.32 -21.18
C ASP A 133 -12.68 2.83 -21.25
N GLY A 134 -11.77 3.26 -22.13
CA GLY A 134 -11.51 4.68 -22.39
C GLY A 134 -10.78 5.42 -21.26
N LEU A 135 -10.16 4.71 -20.31
CA LEU A 135 -9.29 5.35 -19.32
C LEU A 135 -7.99 5.83 -19.99
N PRO A 136 -7.45 7.00 -19.59
CA PRO A 136 -6.15 7.45 -20.04
C PRO A 136 -5.08 6.49 -19.51
N ILE A 137 -4.08 6.19 -20.34
CA ILE A 137 -2.91 5.42 -19.91
C ILE A 137 -2.21 6.24 -18.82
N ARG A 138 -2.06 5.67 -17.62
CA ARG A 138 -1.14 6.24 -16.64
C ARG A 138 0.29 5.85 -17.01
N GLU A 139 1.16 6.84 -17.00
CA GLU A 139 2.59 6.59 -17.03
C GLU A 139 2.99 5.75 -15.82
N ALA A 140 3.91 4.82 -16.06
CA ALA A 140 4.55 4.08 -15.00
C ALA A 140 5.23 5.06 -14.05
N LYS A 141 5.02 4.92 -12.74
CA LYS A 141 5.88 5.63 -11.80
C LYS A 141 7.30 5.14 -12.01
N ILE A 142 8.24 6.07 -12.12
CA ILE A 142 9.67 5.76 -12.17
C ILE A 142 9.97 5.06 -10.83
N PRO A 143 10.56 3.84 -10.86
CA PRO A 143 10.99 3.18 -9.64
C PRO A 143 11.94 4.08 -8.86
N LYS A 144 11.83 4.04 -7.53
CA LYS A 144 12.75 4.76 -6.66
C LYS A 144 14.18 4.25 -6.87
N PRO A 145 15.20 5.12 -6.90
CA PRO A 145 16.58 4.68 -6.95
C PRO A 145 16.88 3.72 -5.79
N VAL A 146 17.60 2.64 -6.06
CA VAL A 146 17.90 1.59 -5.07
C VAL A 146 18.61 2.20 -3.85
N GLU A 147 19.57 3.07 -4.09
CA GLU A 147 20.35 3.77 -3.06
C GLU A 147 19.45 4.64 -2.19
N TRP A 148 18.47 5.32 -2.78
CA TRP A 148 17.50 6.10 -2.03
C TRP A 148 16.66 5.20 -1.12
N SER A 149 16.15 4.08 -1.65
CA SER A 149 15.34 3.12 -0.91
C SER A 149 16.10 2.55 0.28
N HIS A 150 17.37 2.18 0.07
CA HIS A 150 18.27 1.68 1.11
C HIS A 150 18.56 2.75 2.18
N GLU A 151 18.85 3.98 1.76
CA GLU A 151 19.07 5.09 2.71
C GLU A 151 17.83 5.32 3.58
N GLN A 152 16.63 5.28 3.00
CA GLN A 152 15.40 5.46 3.76
C GLN A 152 15.13 4.30 4.74
N ALA A 153 15.51 3.07 4.36
CA ALA A 153 15.41 1.91 5.24
C ALA A 153 16.35 2.03 6.44
N GLU A 154 17.62 2.39 6.20
CA GLU A 154 18.62 2.65 7.24
C GLU A 154 18.19 3.76 8.20
N ARG A 155 17.67 4.86 7.64
CA ARG A 155 17.13 5.97 8.45
C ARG A 155 15.97 5.53 9.32
N LEU A 156 15.01 4.78 8.76
CA LEU A 156 13.90 4.23 9.53
C LEU A 156 14.37 3.30 10.65
N MET A 157 15.31 2.39 10.36
CA MET A 157 15.88 1.49 11.37
C MET A 157 16.54 2.30 12.49
N LYS A 158 17.37 3.27 12.16
CA LYS A 158 18.02 4.14 13.14
C LYS A 158 17.03 4.94 13.99
N ASP A 159 16.07 5.59 13.34
CA ASP A 159 15.10 6.47 13.99
C ASP A 159 14.00 5.69 14.74
N SER A 160 13.87 4.37 14.49
CA SER A 160 12.95 3.49 15.23
C SER A 160 13.29 3.36 16.72
N GLY A 161 14.54 3.67 17.11
CA GLY A 161 15.03 3.53 18.48
C GLY A 161 15.22 2.08 18.95
N VAL A 162 15.10 1.10 18.06
CA VAL A 162 15.37 -0.31 18.35
C VAL A 162 16.89 -0.56 18.34
N ASP A 163 17.38 -1.34 19.30
CA ASP A 163 18.79 -1.77 19.33
C ASP A 163 19.01 -2.89 18.30
N TYR A 164 19.76 -2.63 17.23
CA TYR A 164 20.12 -3.61 16.21
C TYR A 164 21.53 -4.12 16.44
N ARG A 165 21.67 -5.43 16.59
CA ARG A 165 22.95 -6.13 16.76
C ARG A 165 23.22 -7.02 15.57
N TYR A 166 24.48 -7.08 15.15
CA TYR A 166 24.90 -7.79 13.96
C TYR A 166 25.83 -8.95 14.27
N GLY A 167 25.61 -10.09 13.62
CA GLY A 167 26.41 -11.30 13.75
C GLY A 167 25.56 -12.56 13.92
N GLY A 168 26.22 -13.72 13.99
CA GLY A 168 25.55 -15.01 14.07
C GLY A 168 24.85 -15.41 12.76
N ASN A 169 23.92 -16.36 12.86
CA ASN A 169 23.25 -16.97 11.70
C ASN A 169 21.72 -16.96 11.80
N ALA A 170 21.16 -16.08 12.65
CA ALA A 170 19.72 -15.99 12.87
C ALA A 170 19.29 -14.53 13.05
N ALA A 171 18.11 -14.20 12.51
CA ALA A 171 17.42 -12.96 12.77
C ALA A 171 16.30 -13.20 13.79
N PHE A 172 16.17 -12.32 14.79
CA PHE A 172 15.09 -12.37 15.76
C PHE A 172 15.02 -11.08 16.59
N TYR A 173 13.82 -10.75 17.05
CA TYR A 173 13.59 -9.82 18.16
C TYR A 173 13.39 -10.56 19.49
N THR A 174 13.96 -10.04 20.57
CA THR A 174 13.68 -10.54 21.94
C THR A 174 13.04 -9.48 22.82
N VAL A 175 11.89 -9.81 23.42
CA VAL A 175 11.15 -8.91 24.31
C VAL A 175 11.91 -8.62 25.60
N ALA A 176 12.58 -9.62 26.18
CA ALA A 176 13.17 -9.51 27.51
C ALA A 176 14.40 -8.58 27.55
N GLN A 177 15.16 -8.53 26.46
CA GLN A 177 16.36 -7.69 26.34
C GLN A 177 16.16 -6.51 25.39
N ASP A 178 14.98 -6.38 24.77
CA ASP A 178 14.60 -5.31 23.86
C ASP A 178 15.65 -5.01 22.77
N TYR A 179 16.04 -6.03 21.99
CA TYR A 179 16.92 -5.84 20.84
C TYR A 179 16.55 -6.76 19.68
N VAL A 180 16.96 -6.35 18.49
CA VAL A 180 16.90 -7.12 17.25
C VAL A 180 18.30 -7.67 16.94
N GLN A 181 18.41 -8.98 16.81
CA GLN A 181 19.58 -9.65 16.25
C GLN A 181 19.40 -9.81 14.75
N LEU A 182 20.43 -9.51 13.97
CA LEU A 182 20.50 -9.80 12.54
C LEU A 182 21.84 -10.45 12.19
N PRO A 183 21.91 -11.34 11.20
CA PRO A 183 23.15 -11.66 10.51
C PRO A 183 23.76 -10.39 9.90
N THR A 184 25.05 -10.40 9.57
CA THR A 184 25.66 -9.27 8.86
C THR A 184 25.09 -9.16 7.45
N LYS A 185 25.11 -7.95 6.87
CA LYS A 185 24.53 -7.68 5.54
C LYS A 185 25.11 -8.59 4.46
N GLU A 186 26.41 -8.90 4.56
CA GLU A 186 27.15 -9.75 3.62
C GLU A 186 26.68 -11.21 3.62
N GLN A 187 25.97 -11.65 4.67
CA GLN A 187 25.39 -12.99 4.76
C GLN A 187 24.06 -13.11 4.01
N PHE A 188 23.42 -11.99 3.64
CA PHE A 188 22.20 -12.00 2.86
C PHE A 188 22.52 -12.07 1.37
N ARG A 189 21.67 -12.79 0.61
CA ARG A 189 21.80 -12.87 -0.85
C ARG A 189 21.63 -11.50 -1.51
N THR A 190 20.72 -10.69 -0.97
CA THR A 190 20.41 -9.35 -1.47
C THR A 190 20.13 -8.38 -0.32
N MET A 191 20.33 -7.10 -0.60
CA MET A 191 20.08 -6.03 0.36
C MET A 191 18.59 -5.86 0.67
N GLU A 192 17.73 -6.10 -0.32
CA GLU A 192 16.28 -6.13 -0.17
C GLU A 192 15.86 -7.24 0.81
N GLY A 193 16.49 -8.42 0.72
CA GLY A 193 16.29 -9.49 1.68
C GLY A 193 16.70 -9.09 3.09
N PHE A 194 17.85 -8.42 3.24
CA PHE A 194 18.29 -7.86 4.53
C PHE A 194 17.27 -6.87 5.10
N TYR A 195 16.84 -5.87 4.33
CA TYR A 195 15.91 -4.85 4.81
C TYR A 195 14.51 -5.42 5.09
N ALA A 196 14.03 -6.36 4.29
CA ALA A 196 12.77 -7.05 4.58
C ALA A 196 12.84 -7.81 5.90
N THR A 197 13.92 -8.55 6.16
CA THR A 197 14.12 -9.23 7.45
C THR A 197 14.24 -8.23 8.59
N ALA A 198 15.01 -7.15 8.43
CA ALA A 198 15.15 -6.11 9.46
C ALA A 198 13.80 -5.45 9.79
N LEU A 199 12.99 -5.12 8.77
CA LEU A 199 11.66 -4.54 8.94
C LEU A 199 10.68 -5.52 9.60
N HIS A 200 10.76 -6.81 9.29
CA HIS A 200 9.99 -7.85 9.97
C HIS A 200 10.27 -7.85 11.47
N GLU A 201 11.55 -7.92 11.86
CA GLU A 201 11.94 -7.89 13.28
C GLU A 201 11.62 -6.54 13.95
N THR A 202 11.67 -5.44 13.21
CA THR A 202 11.19 -4.12 13.67
C THR A 202 9.68 -4.15 13.95
N GLY A 203 8.92 -4.88 13.14
CA GLY A 203 7.51 -5.17 13.35
C GLY A 203 7.27 -5.81 14.71
N HIS A 204 8.02 -6.86 15.04
CA HIS A 204 7.97 -7.50 16.36
C HIS A 204 8.42 -6.56 17.49
N ALA A 205 9.49 -5.79 17.26
CA ALA A 205 10.00 -4.85 18.25
C ALA A 205 8.90 -3.88 18.70
N SER A 206 8.03 -3.42 17.80
CA SER A 206 6.93 -2.52 18.15
C SER A 206 5.96 -3.09 19.19
N ALA A 207 5.94 -4.40 19.43
CA ALA A 207 5.10 -5.01 20.45
C ALA A 207 5.61 -4.86 21.88
N HIS A 208 6.84 -4.36 22.09
CA HIS A 208 7.39 -4.13 23.43
C HIS A 208 6.40 -3.32 24.31
N PRO A 209 6.31 -3.59 25.63
CA PRO A 209 5.39 -2.90 26.52
C PRO A 209 5.51 -1.37 26.54
N THR A 210 6.69 -0.82 26.25
CA THR A 210 6.90 0.64 26.17
C THR A 210 6.56 1.23 24.79
N ARG A 211 6.15 0.40 23.83
CA ARG A 211 5.79 0.77 22.46
C ARG A 211 4.29 0.55 22.22
N LEU A 212 3.89 -0.42 21.41
CA LEU A 212 2.47 -0.73 21.15
C LEU A 212 1.91 -1.85 22.05
N GLY A 213 2.76 -2.51 22.85
CA GLY A 213 2.32 -3.42 23.92
C GLY A 213 1.44 -4.58 23.45
N ARG A 214 1.75 -5.21 22.32
CA ARG A 214 1.04 -6.42 21.85
C ARG A 214 1.53 -7.67 22.59
N ASP A 215 0.68 -8.68 22.70
CA ASP A 215 1.00 -9.93 23.41
C ASP A 215 1.86 -10.88 22.56
N LEU A 216 3.14 -11.03 22.93
CA LEU A 216 4.12 -11.94 22.31
C LEU A 216 4.33 -13.25 23.10
N SER A 217 3.49 -13.55 24.09
CA SER A 217 3.63 -14.76 24.92
C SER A 217 3.30 -16.08 24.21
N GLY A 218 2.84 -16.01 22.95
CA GLY A 218 2.51 -17.18 22.14
C GLY A 218 3.75 -18.05 21.88
N LYS A 219 3.65 -19.36 22.13
CA LYS A 219 4.70 -20.31 21.77
C LYS A 219 4.68 -20.58 20.26
N PHE A 220 5.84 -20.92 19.70
CA PHE A 220 5.95 -21.35 18.30
C PHE A 220 4.88 -22.39 17.94
N GLY A 221 4.20 -22.18 16.80
CA GLY A 221 3.09 -23.03 16.33
C GLY A 221 1.73 -22.77 16.99
N SER A 222 1.64 -21.87 17.98
CA SER A 222 0.36 -21.43 18.54
C SER A 222 -0.33 -20.41 17.64
N GLU A 223 -1.65 -20.26 17.80
CA GLU A 223 -2.44 -19.26 17.07
C GLU A 223 -2.01 -17.82 17.39
N LYS A 224 -1.70 -17.53 18.66
CA LYS A 224 -1.18 -16.22 19.09
C LYS A 224 0.13 -15.89 18.38
N TYR A 225 1.04 -16.87 18.30
CA TYR A 225 2.31 -16.73 17.63
C TYR A 225 2.13 -16.49 16.12
N ALA A 226 1.34 -17.33 15.46
CA ALA A 226 1.03 -17.20 14.03
C ALA A 226 0.40 -15.83 13.68
N LYS A 227 -0.46 -15.30 14.56
CA LYS A 227 -1.04 -13.96 14.40
C LYS A 227 0.01 -12.85 14.44
N GLU A 228 0.93 -12.88 15.40
CA GLU A 228 1.97 -11.85 15.51
C GLU A 228 2.98 -11.91 14.36
N GLU A 229 3.38 -13.11 13.93
CA GLU A 229 4.19 -13.31 12.72
C GLU A 229 3.50 -12.71 11.49
N LEU A 230 2.19 -12.93 11.35
CA LEU A 230 1.42 -12.35 10.25
C LEU A 230 1.40 -10.81 10.31
N ILE A 231 1.31 -10.21 11.50
CA ILE A 231 1.35 -8.76 11.70
C ILE A 231 2.72 -8.20 11.29
N ALA A 232 3.81 -8.79 11.79
CA ALA A 232 5.18 -8.37 11.48
C ALA A 232 5.48 -8.49 9.98
N GLU A 233 5.01 -9.57 9.37
CA GLU A 233 5.12 -9.80 7.93
C GLU A 233 4.36 -8.78 7.09
N CYS A 234 3.10 -8.48 7.46
CA CYS A 234 2.32 -7.45 6.79
C CYS A 234 2.97 -6.06 6.93
N PHE A 235 3.58 -5.77 8.09
CA PHE A 235 4.32 -4.54 8.30
C PHE A 235 5.54 -4.46 7.38
N SER A 236 6.37 -5.50 7.36
CA SER A 236 7.54 -5.57 6.47
C SER A 236 7.14 -5.34 5.01
N LEU A 237 6.10 -6.02 4.53
CA LEU A 237 5.60 -5.86 3.16
C LEU A 237 5.21 -4.41 2.85
N ILE A 238 4.36 -3.82 3.71
CA ILE A 238 3.82 -2.47 3.47
C ILE A 238 4.93 -1.43 3.48
N VAL A 239 5.91 -1.56 4.38
CA VAL A 239 7.02 -0.62 4.47
C VAL A 239 7.99 -0.82 3.32
N ALA A 240 8.32 -2.06 2.95
CA ALA A 240 9.17 -2.34 1.81
C ALA A 240 8.61 -1.71 0.51
N ASP A 241 7.32 -1.90 0.24
CA ASP A 241 6.62 -1.26 -0.87
C ASP A 241 6.74 0.28 -0.82
N ARG A 242 6.41 0.87 0.33
CA ARG A 242 6.45 2.31 0.54
C ARG A 242 7.82 2.91 0.35
N LEU A 243 8.87 2.18 0.73
CA LEU A 243 10.26 2.61 0.58
C LEU A 243 10.80 2.30 -0.82
N GLY A 244 10.07 1.61 -1.69
CA GLY A 244 10.60 1.20 -3.00
C GLY A 244 11.64 0.09 -2.91
N LEU A 245 11.58 -0.71 -1.85
CA LEU A 245 12.35 -1.95 -1.69
C LEU A 245 11.64 -3.13 -2.37
N SER A 246 10.88 -2.84 -3.45
CA SER A 246 9.98 -3.76 -4.12
C SER A 246 10.69 -5.08 -4.40
N VAL A 247 10.12 -6.14 -3.82
CA VAL A 247 10.73 -7.45 -3.54
C VAL A 247 11.57 -7.99 -4.69
N ASP A 248 12.83 -8.27 -4.37
CA ASP A 248 13.80 -8.89 -5.24
C ASP A 248 13.27 -10.19 -5.88
N GLN A 249 13.51 -10.35 -7.19
CA GLN A 249 13.11 -11.53 -7.97
C GLN A 249 13.90 -12.79 -7.60
N ASP A 250 15.04 -12.62 -6.91
CA ASP A 250 15.91 -13.70 -6.43
C ASP A 250 15.75 -13.96 -4.92
N TYR A 251 14.79 -13.30 -4.26
CA TYR A 251 14.43 -13.58 -2.86
C TYR A 251 13.79 -14.96 -2.76
N ASP A 252 14.47 -15.88 -2.08
CA ASP A 252 14.03 -17.25 -1.83
C ASP A 252 13.38 -17.33 -0.44
N PRO A 253 12.05 -17.55 -0.35
CA PRO A 253 11.33 -17.59 0.92
C PRO A 253 11.56 -18.88 1.71
N GLY A 254 12.58 -19.69 1.40
CA GLY A 254 12.82 -21.04 1.91
C GLY A 254 12.73 -21.27 3.43
N ASN A 255 12.70 -20.22 4.26
CA ASN A 255 12.47 -20.30 5.70
C ASN A 255 11.01 -20.03 6.15
N HIS A 256 10.11 -19.60 5.26
CA HIS A 256 8.73 -19.18 5.59
C HIS A 256 7.68 -20.29 5.49
N ILE A 257 8.04 -21.47 4.98
CA ILE A 257 7.12 -22.62 4.82
C ILE A 257 6.56 -23.10 6.16
N ALA A 258 7.33 -22.98 7.25
CA ALA A 258 6.88 -23.34 8.59
C ALA A 258 5.78 -22.39 9.10
N TYR A 259 5.92 -21.08 8.84
CA TYR A 259 4.93 -20.07 9.23
C TYR A 259 3.68 -20.12 8.35
N LEU A 260 3.85 -20.40 7.05
CA LEU A 260 2.77 -20.56 6.08
C LEU A 260 1.70 -21.55 6.54
N GLN A 261 2.08 -22.74 7.02
CA GLN A 261 1.12 -23.74 7.51
C GLN A 261 0.37 -23.27 8.76
N SER A 262 1.05 -22.53 9.62
CA SER A 262 0.44 -21.94 10.82
C SER A 262 -0.54 -20.82 10.46
N TRP A 263 -0.21 -19.96 9.49
CA TRP A 263 -1.09 -18.92 8.97
C TRP A 263 -2.32 -19.50 8.26
N ILE A 264 -2.15 -20.52 7.41
CA ILE A 264 -3.27 -21.22 6.77
C ILE A 264 -4.26 -21.73 7.82
N LYS A 265 -3.75 -22.35 8.89
CA LYS A 265 -4.59 -22.89 9.96
C LYS A 265 -5.39 -21.80 10.67
N VAL A 266 -4.75 -20.69 11.05
CA VAL A 266 -5.47 -19.60 11.72
C VAL A 266 -6.44 -18.90 10.78
N LEU A 267 -6.05 -18.68 9.51
CA LEU A 267 -6.94 -18.07 8.52
C LEU A 267 -8.17 -18.94 8.27
N LYS A 268 -8.04 -20.28 8.20
CA LYS A 268 -9.19 -21.19 8.08
C LYS A 268 -10.18 -21.06 9.24
N ASN A 269 -9.69 -20.76 10.44
CA ASN A 269 -10.53 -20.56 11.62
C ASN A 269 -11.16 -19.16 11.65
N ASP A 270 -10.41 -18.15 11.23
CA ASP A 270 -10.84 -16.75 11.22
C ASP A 270 -10.34 -16.01 9.97
N HIS A 271 -11.20 -15.96 8.93
CA HIS A 271 -10.95 -15.22 7.70
C HIS A 271 -10.77 -13.70 7.93
N SER A 272 -11.16 -13.16 9.09
CA SER A 272 -10.99 -11.75 9.42
C SER A 272 -9.57 -11.40 9.89
N LEU A 273 -8.77 -12.41 10.27
CA LEU A 273 -7.45 -12.22 10.85
C LEU A 273 -6.49 -11.46 9.93
N ILE A 274 -6.50 -11.76 8.63
CA ILE A 274 -5.63 -11.09 7.66
C ILE A 274 -5.92 -9.58 7.57
N PHE A 275 -7.20 -9.19 7.65
CA PHE A 275 -7.59 -7.78 7.64
C PHE A 275 -7.15 -7.09 8.93
N THR A 276 -7.24 -7.80 10.05
CA THR A 276 -6.75 -7.32 11.34
C THR A 276 -5.23 -7.17 11.31
N ALA A 277 -4.49 -8.10 10.72
CA ALA A 277 -3.04 -8.04 10.60
C ALA A 277 -2.57 -6.81 9.81
N PHE A 278 -3.19 -6.53 8.66
CA PHE A 278 -2.90 -5.30 7.89
C PHE A 278 -3.26 -4.03 8.66
N ALA A 279 -4.35 -4.04 9.43
CA ALA A 279 -4.71 -2.90 10.26
C ALA A 279 -3.69 -2.65 11.39
N GLU A 280 -3.20 -3.71 12.05
CA GLU A 280 -2.13 -3.61 13.03
C GLU A 280 -0.81 -3.16 12.38
N ALA A 281 -0.45 -3.70 11.22
CA ALA A 281 0.73 -3.28 10.46
C ALA A 281 0.73 -1.77 10.15
N GLU A 282 -0.41 -1.18 9.80
CA GLU A 282 -0.52 0.28 9.63
C GLU A 282 -0.36 1.07 10.93
N LYS A 283 -0.80 0.52 12.07
CA LYS A 283 -0.53 1.14 13.38
C LYS A 283 0.96 1.15 13.68
N ILE A 284 1.67 0.06 13.36
CA ILE A 284 3.13 -0.01 13.47
C ILE A 284 3.78 1.03 12.56
N ALA A 285 3.34 1.12 11.30
CA ALA A 285 3.85 2.11 10.35
C ALA A 285 3.59 3.55 10.80
N THR A 286 2.47 3.80 11.47
CA THR A 286 2.15 5.09 12.06
C THR A 286 3.06 5.38 13.26
N TYR A 287 3.27 4.39 14.13
CA TYR A 287 4.13 4.49 15.31
C TYR A 287 5.57 4.86 14.94
N TYR A 288 6.16 4.19 13.94
CA TYR A 288 7.49 4.49 13.44
C TYR A 288 7.55 5.66 12.45
N ASN A 289 6.44 6.40 12.27
CA ASN A 289 6.35 7.56 11.38
C ASN A 289 6.83 7.26 9.94
N VAL A 290 6.50 6.08 9.39
CA VAL A 290 6.97 5.60 8.08
C VAL A 290 6.76 6.64 6.97
N LYS A 291 5.67 7.41 7.05
CA LYS A 291 5.34 8.48 6.10
C LYS A 291 6.47 9.49 5.89
N GLU A 292 7.34 9.72 6.87
CA GLU A 292 8.47 10.65 6.76
C GLU A 292 9.51 10.17 5.74
N TYR A 293 9.84 8.89 5.77
CA TYR A 293 10.82 8.29 4.87
C TYR A 293 10.26 8.06 3.46
N THR A 294 8.95 8.23 3.28
CA THR A 294 8.32 8.21 1.95
C THR A 294 8.27 9.58 1.27
N ARG A 295 8.52 10.66 2.02
CA ARG A 295 8.12 12.04 1.63
C ARG A 295 9.09 12.71 0.64
N LYS A 296 10.40 12.43 0.71
CA LYS A 296 11.41 13.05 -0.18
C LYS A 296 11.29 12.71 -1.67
N ALA A 297 10.48 11.72 -2.04
CA ALA A 297 10.23 11.40 -3.45
C ALA A 297 9.25 12.39 -4.12
N PHE A 298 8.38 13.06 -3.36
CA PHE A 298 7.40 14.00 -3.93
C PHE A 298 7.95 15.41 -4.21
N GLU A 299 9.06 15.78 -3.57
CA GLU A 299 9.66 17.11 -3.73
C GLU A 299 10.66 17.16 -4.89
N MET A 300 11.44 16.09 -5.10
CA MET A 300 12.30 15.97 -6.29
C MET A 300 11.50 15.87 -7.60
N GLU A 301 10.36 15.17 -7.61
CA GLU A 301 9.44 15.12 -8.75
C GLU A 301 8.83 16.50 -9.07
N ARG A 302 8.58 17.35 -8.06
CA ARG A 302 8.08 18.73 -8.29
C ARG A 302 9.19 19.68 -8.73
N GLU A 303 10.41 19.55 -8.23
CA GLU A 303 11.53 20.38 -8.66
C GLU A 303 11.97 20.07 -10.10
N GLU A 304 11.93 18.81 -10.54
CA GLU A 304 12.22 18.46 -11.95
C GLU A 304 11.12 18.95 -12.92
N ASP A 305 9.85 18.94 -12.51
CA ASP A 305 8.73 19.49 -13.29
C ASP A 305 8.66 21.03 -13.25
N GLU A 306 9.11 21.69 -12.18
CA GLU A 306 9.13 23.15 -12.06
C GLU A 306 10.35 23.82 -12.76
N VAL A 307 11.41 23.07 -13.08
CA VAL A 307 12.64 23.58 -13.73
C VAL A 307 12.52 23.68 -15.28
N ARG A 308 11.34 23.46 -15.89
CA ARG A 308 11.11 23.85 -17.29
C ARG A 308 10.00 24.88 -17.46
N PRO A 309 10.41 26.15 -17.68
CA PRO A 309 9.86 26.84 -18.86
C PRO A 309 10.88 27.67 -19.66
N SER A 310 10.63 27.68 -20.98
CA SER A 310 11.01 28.66 -22.02
C SER A 310 12.48 28.61 -22.52
N SER A 311 12.80 28.44 -23.80
CA SER A 311 12.20 29.03 -25.01
C SER A 311 12.67 28.31 -26.27
N GLU A 312 11.78 28.13 -27.24
CA GLU A 312 12.10 28.39 -28.65
C GLU A 312 10.82 28.85 -29.35
N GLU A 313 10.84 30.10 -29.79
CA GLU A 313 9.77 30.75 -30.53
C GLU A 313 9.57 30.10 -31.91
N SER A 314 8.33 30.02 -32.35
CA SER A 314 8.02 30.06 -33.78
C SER A 314 6.73 30.88 -33.99
N PRO A 315 6.70 31.82 -34.96
CA PRO A 315 5.69 32.86 -35.01
C PRO A 315 4.35 32.35 -35.55
N ARG A 316 3.26 32.83 -34.95
CA ARG A 316 1.90 32.64 -35.48
C ARG A 316 1.67 33.56 -36.69
N PRO A 317 0.99 33.10 -37.76
CA PRO A 317 0.71 33.94 -38.92
C PRO A 317 -0.33 35.01 -38.61
N THR A 318 -0.04 36.23 -39.08
CA THR A 318 -0.86 37.43 -38.99
C THR A 318 -2.13 37.30 -39.83
N ILE A 319 -3.31 37.41 -39.21
CA ILE A 319 -4.57 37.63 -39.94
C ILE A 319 -4.83 39.15 -39.98
N GLN A 320 -4.75 39.73 -41.18
CA GLN A 320 -5.14 41.11 -41.43
C GLN A 320 -6.67 41.26 -41.32
N VAL A 321 -7.12 42.04 -40.34
CA VAL A 321 -8.51 42.50 -40.25
C VAL A 321 -8.64 43.78 -41.07
N VAL A 322 -9.27 43.67 -42.24
CA VAL A 322 -9.67 44.84 -43.04
C VAL A 322 -10.87 45.51 -42.36
N ARG A 323 -10.64 46.70 -41.80
CA ARG A 323 -11.70 47.61 -41.32
C ARG A 323 -12.40 48.26 -42.51
N ARG A 324 -13.73 48.34 -42.48
CA ARG A 324 -14.49 49.43 -43.11
C ARG A 324 -15.38 50.12 -42.09
N ALA A 325 -15.47 51.44 -42.27
CA ALA A 325 -15.83 52.43 -41.27
C ALA A 325 -17.35 52.61 -41.05
N LYS A 326 -17.63 53.32 -39.95
CA LYS A 326 -18.92 53.70 -39.38
C LYS A 326 -19.79 54.56 -40.29
N THR A 327 -21.11 54.45 -40.11
CA THR A 327 -22.00 55.61 -40.04
C THR A 327 -23.13 55.33 -39.05
N ALA A 328 -23.37 56.30 -38.16
CA ALA A 328 -24.54 56.39 -37.32
C ALA A 328 -25.70 57.01 -38.11
N GLU A 329 -26.94 56.66 -37.79
CA GLU A 329 -27.99 57.64 -37.48
C GLU A 329 -29.30 56.95 -37.08
N MET A 330 -30.13 57.77 -36.47
CA MET A 330 -31.28 57.50 -35.62
C MET A 330 -32.55 57.84 -36.41
N GLU A 331 -33.63 57.11 -36.13
CA GLU A 331 -35.01 57.62 -36.04
C GLU A 331 -35.94 57.81 -37.27
N VAL A 332 -37.21 57.43 -37.00
CA VAL A 332 -38.53 57.83 -37.56
C VAL A 332 -38.95 57.38 -38.98
N ALA A 333 -39.90 56.43 -39.01
CA ALA A 333 -41.31 56.66 -39.40
C ALA A 333 -42.20 55.52 -38.89
#